data_AF-A0A9Q1BU25-F1
#
_entry.id   AF-A0A9Q1BU25-F1
#
_cell.length_a   1.000
_cell.length_b   1.000
_cell.length_c   1.000
_cell.angle_alpha   90.00
_cell.angle_beta   90.00
_cell.angle_gamma   90.00
#
_symmetry.space_group_name_H-M   'P 1'
#
loop_
_entity.id
_entity.type
_entity.pdbx_description
1 polymer ?
#
loop_
_entity_poly.entity_id
_entity_poly.type
_entity_poly.pdbx_seq_one_letter_code
_entity_poly.pdbx_strand_id
1 'polypeptide(L)' 'MTRFVLNNNVFEFNEEFYLQTSGTAIGTKMAPSYANIFMSIFEDHLQALSSTNPNCLTPVNTPRPQNEGAPET' A
#
# COMPACT_ATOMS: atom_id res chain seq x y z
N MET A 1 -13.05 -16.76 -1.56
CA MET A 1 -13.19 -15.42 -2.18
C MET A 1 -11.84 -14.72 -2.36
N THR A 2 -11.06 -14.52 -1.30
CA THR A 2 -9.80 -13.74 -1.29
C THR A 2 -8.71 -14.25 -2.23
N ARG A 3 -8.55 -15.58 -2.32
CA ARG A 3 -7.55 -16.22 -3.20
C ARG A 3 -7.76 -15.91 -4.68
N PHE A 4 -9.01 -15.72 -5.11
CA PHE A 4 -9.32 -15.47 -6.52
C PHE A 4 -8.95 -14.03 -6.90
N VAL A 5 -9.20 -13.07 -5.99
CA VAL A 5 -8.85 -11.65 -6.17
C VAL A 5 -7.33 -11.45 -6.17
N LEU A 6 -6.60 -12.18 -5.34
CA LEU A 6 -5.13 -12.09 -5.29
C LEU A 6 -4.44 -12.88 -6.42
N ASN A 7 -5.04 -13.97 -6.91
CA ASN A 7 -4.49 -14.74 -8.03
C ASN A 7 -4.77 -14.08 -9.39
N ASN A 8 -5.97 -13.52 -9.56
CA ASN A 8 -6.39 -12.86 -10.80
C ASN A 8 -6.28 -11.35 -10.62
N ASN A 9 -5.04 -10.92 -10.43
CA ASN A 9 -4.63 -9.56 -10.08
C ASN A 9 -4.65 -8.63 -11.31
N VAL A 10 -5.80 -8.52 -11.97
CA VAL A 10 -5.96 -7.79 -13.23
C VAL A 10 -6.46 -6.37 -12.95
N PHE A 11 -5.90 -5.37 -13.64
CA PHE A 11 -6.41 -4.01 -13.66
C PHE A 11 -6.50 -3.52 -15.11
N GLU A 12 -7.41 -2.58 -15.35
CA GLU A 12 -7.56 -1.91 -16.64
C GLU A 12 -6.83 -0.57 -16.59
N PHE A 13 -6.05 -0.28 -17.62
CA PHE A 13 -5.39 1.00 -17.80
C PHE A 13 -5.38 1.37 -19.28
N ASN A 14 -5.87 2.56 -19.60
CA ASN A 14 -5.92 3.06 -20.97
C ASN A 14 -6.62 2.07 -21.94
N GLU A 15 -7.79 1.56 -21.55
CA GLU A 15 -8.60 0.60 -22.33
C GLU A 15 -7.93 -0.78 -22.57
N GLU A 16 -6.80 -1.05 -21.93
CA GLU A 16 -6.09 -2.32 -21.98
C GLU A 16 -6.06 -3.02 -20.62
N PHE A 17 -6.11 -4.35 -20.63
CA PHE A 17 -6.06 -5.18 -19.43
C PHE A 17 -4.64 -5.65 -19.14
N TYR A 18 -4.20 -5.40 -17.91
CA TYR A 18 -2.87 -5.77 -17.43
C TYR A 18 -2.98 -6.71 -16.23
N LEU A 19 -2.18 -7.77 -16.22
CA LEU A 19 -2.01 -8.62 -15.04
C LEU A 19 -0.85 -8.08 -14.21
N GLN A 20 -1.16 -7.63 -12.99
CA GLN A 20 -0.16 -7.16 -12.06
C GLN A 20 0.58 -8.35 -11.43
N THR A 21 1.85 -8.51 -11.79
CA THR A 21 2.71 -9.63 -11.36
C THR A 21 3.24 -9.51 -9.93
N SER A 22 3.24 -8.29 -9.38
CA SER A 22 3.71 -8.00 -8.02
C SER A 22 2.78 -7.00 -7.33
N GLY A 23 2.47 -7.26 -6.06
CA GLY A 23 1.52 -6.46 -5.28
C GLY A 23 0.05 -6.77 -5.59
N THR A 24 -0.84 -5.84 -5.29
CA THR A 24 -2.29 -5.98 -5.52
C THR A 24 -2.78 -4.94 -6.52
N ALA A 25 -3.65 -5.36 -7.43
CA ALA A 25 -4.25 -4.57 -8.48
C ALA A 25 -5.00 -3.38 -7.88
N ILE A 26 -4.75 -2.23 -8.48
CA ILE A 26 -5.30 -0.95 -8.06
C ILE A 26 -6.82 -0.99 -8.20
N GLY A 27 -7.54 -0.43 -7.23
CA GLY A 27 -9.00 -0.36 -7.25
C GLY A 27 -9.72 -1.64 -6.79
N THR A 28 -9.00 -2.72 -6.44
CA THR A 28 -9.64 -3.87 -5.80
C THR A 28 -10.04 -3.55 -4.36
N LYS A 29 -11.22 -4.01 -3.91
CA LYS A 29 -11.70 -3.77 -2.52
C LYS A 29 -10.75 -4.27 -1.45
N MET A 30 -9.91 -5.25 -1.77
CA MET A 30 -8.95 -5.85 -0.83
C MET A 30 -7.60 -5.12 -0.82
N ALA A 31 -7.29 -4.28 -1.82
CA ALA A 31 -6.00 -3.60 -1.92
C ALA A 31 -5.67 -2.74 -0.68
N PRO A 32 -6.59 -1.90 -0.15
CA PRO A 32 -6.25 -1.04 0.99
C PRO A 32 -5.94 -1.82 2.27
N SER A 33 -6.75 -2.85 2.56
CA SER A 33 -6.56 -3.69 3.75
C SER A 33 -5.29 -4.53 3.65
N TYR A 34 -5.00 -5.06 2.46
CA TYR A 34 -3.77 -5.82 2.20
C TYR A 34 -2.52 -4.93 2.34
N ALA A 35 -2.57 -3.70 1.81
CA ALA A 35 -1.48 -2.73 1.96
C ALA A 35 -1.19 -2.39 3.43
N ASN A 36 -2.24 -2.19 4.25
CA ASN A 36 -2.07 -1.91 5.67
C ASN A 36 -1.39 -3.06 6.41
N ILE A 37 -1.79 -4.31 6.15
CA ILE A 37 -1.18 -5.49 6.77
C ILE A 37 0.29 -5.64 6.33
N PHE A 38 0.54 -5.52 5.02
CA PHE A 38 1.89 -5.61 4.48
C PHE A 38 2.83 -4.55 5.07
N MET A 39 2.37 -3.29 5.12
CA MET A 39 3.15 -2.19 5.66
C MET A 39 3.39 -2.32 7.17
N SER A 40 2.39 -2.77 7.94
CA SER A 40 2.57 -3.03 9.38
C SER A 40 3.68 -4.06 9.63
N ILE A 41 3.68 -5.18 8.89
CA ILE A 41 4.72 -6.20 9.01
C ILE A 41 6.08 -5.65 8.56
N PHE A 42 6.09 -4.86 7.48
CA PHE A 42 7.30 -4.24 6.95
C PHE A 42 7.92 -3.25 7.95
N GLU A 43 7.12 -2.43 8.60
CA GLU A 43 7.55 -1.49 9.65
C GLU A 43 8.14 -2.23 10.86
N ASP A 44 7.51 -3.32 11.31
CA ASP A 44 8.04 -4.16 12.39
C ASP A 44 9.43 -4.73 12.04
N HIS A 45 9.59 -5.23 10.82
CA HIS A 45 10.89 -5.72 10.33
C HIS A 45 11.93 -4.61 10.21
N LEU A 46 11.54 -3.44 9.69
CA LEU A 46 12.41 -2.29 9.55
C LEU A 46 12.87 -1.79 10.93
N GLN A 47 11.97 -1.75 11.90
CA GLN A 47 12.27 -1.36 13.28
C GLN A 47 13.25 -2.34 13.93
N ALA A 48 13.04 -3.65 13.76
CA ALA A 48 13.95 -4.68 14.24
C ALA A 48 15.37 -4.52 13.63
N LEU A 49 15.47 -4.19 12.35
CA LEU A 49 16.76 -3.93 11.68
C LEU A 49 17.43 -2.64 12.17
N SER A 50 16.63 -1.57 12.33
CA SER A 50 17.12 -0.24 12.74
C SER A 50 17.63 -0.17 14.18
N SER A 51 17.25 -1.13 15.03
CA SER A 51 17.73 -1.24 16.42
C SER A 51 19.26 -1.45 16.50
N THR A 52 19.91 -1.68 15.35
CA THR A 52 21.37 -1.77 15.19
C THR A 52 22.05 -0.41 14.96
N ASN A 53 21.31 0.70 14.74
CA ASN A 53 21.91 2.03 14.57
C ASN A 53 21.01 3.16 15.13
N PRO A 54 21.40 3.82 16.24
CA PRO A 54 20.53 4.72 17.01
C PRO A 54 20.18 6.07 16.33
N ASN A 55 20.63 6.32 15.10
CA ASN A 55 20.51 7.63 14.44
C ASN A 55 19.50 7.71 13.28
N CYS A 56 18.83 6.63 12.89
CA CYS A 56 18.02 6.65 11.65
C CYS A 56 16.50 6.80 11.82
N LEU A 57 15.96 6.72 13.04
CA LEU A 57 14.52 6.86 13.28
C LEU A 57 14.22 8.16 14.01
N THR A 58 14.16 9.27 13.27
CA THR A 58 13.33 10.38 13.73
C THR A 58 11.93 10.16 13.17
N PRO A 59 10.88 10.25 14.01
CA PRO A 59 9.52 10.14 13.52
C PRO A 59 9.28 11.32 12.57
N VAL A 60 9.11 11.03 11.28
CA VAL A 60 8.55 11.96 10.30
C VAL A 60 7.08 12.14 10.68
N ASN A 61 6.84 12.95 11.72
CA ASN A 61 5.55 13.55 12.02
C ASN A 61 5.30 14.67 11.01
N THR A 62 5.29 14.34 9.72
CA THR A 62 4.68 15.24 8.74
C THR A 62 3.18 15.09 8.95
N PRO A 63 2.45 16.15 9.37
CA PRO A 63 1.00 16.09 9.44
C PRO A 63 0.47 15.61 8.09
N ARG A 64 -0.35 14.55 8.12
CA ARG A 64 -1.06 14.05 6.94
C ARG A 64 -1.74 15.25 6.27
N PRO A 65 -1.42 15.61 5.01
CA PRO A 65 -2.12 16.70 4.36
C PRO A 65 -3.60 16.32 4.28
N GLN A 66 -4.44 17.05 5.02
CA GLN A 66 -5.89 17.00 4.88
C GLN A 66 -6.25 17.75 3.60
N ASN A 67 -5.96 17.15 2.44
CA ASN A 67 -6.57 17.60 1.19
C ASN A 67 -7.88 16.82 1.00
N GLU A 68 -8.83 17.03 1.92
CA GLU A 68 -10.24 16.80 1.65
C GLU A 68 -10.74 18.01 0.85
N GLY A 69 -10.91 17.83 -0.46
CA GLY A 69 -11.35 18.89 -1.36
C GLY A 69 -11.16 18.51 -2.82
N ALA A 70 -11.79 17.41 -3.25
CA ALA A 70 -12.08 17.27 -4.67
C ALA A 70 -13.17 18.30 -5.02
N PRO A 71 -12.98 19.19 -6.02
CA PRO A 71 -14.09 19.98 -6.53
C PRO A 71 -15.06 19.01 -7.23
N GLU A 72 -16.23 18.81 -6.64
CA GLU A 72 -17.37 18.32 -7.41
C GLU A 72 -17.73 19.41 -8.43
N THR A 73 -17.75 19.02 -9.71
CA THR A 73 -18.17 19.84 -10.86
C THR A 73 -19.54 20.48 -10.68
#